data_AF-A0A132P4V0-F1
#
_entry.id   AF-A0A132P4V0-F1
#
_cell.length_a   1.000
_cell.length_b   1.000
_cell.length_c   1.000
_cell.angle_alpha   90.00
_cell.angle_beta   90.00
_cell.angle_gamma   90.00
#
_symmetry.space_group_name_H-M   'P 1'
#
loop_
_entity.id
_entity.type
_entity.pdbx_description
1 polymer ?
#
loop_
_entity_poly.entity_id
_entity_poly.type
_entity_poly.pdbx_seq_one_letter_code
_entity_poly.pdbx_strand_id
1 'polypeptide(L)'
;MESVKKQEPFQLTLSKKEEKLRRRKKIIAGIKTNKFLYVMILPGVLYFLIFRYLPMGGLVIAFQDYQPFLGIMGSPWVGFKHFIRLFTEPTFFTLRRLYN
;
A
#
# COMPACT_ATOMS: atom_id res chain seq x y z
N MET A 1 33.00 63.66 2.69
CA MET A 1 33.49 62.51 1.91
C MET A 1 33.28 61.28 2.76
N GLU A 2 32.06 60.76 2.82
CA GLU A 2 31.78 59.57 3.62
C GLU A 2 30.72 58.75 2.88
N SER A 3 31.22 57.90 2.00
CA SER A 3 30.47 56.81 1.40
C SER A 3 31.17 55.51 1.78
N VAL A 4 31.16 55.23 3.08
CA VAL A 4 31.51 53.90 3.59
C VAL A 4 30.46 52.93 3.06
N LYS A 5 30.90 52.23 2.02
CA LYS A 5 30.25 51.16 1.28
C LYS A 5 29.52 50.21 2.23
N LYS A 6 28.20 50.35 2.28
CA LYS A 6 27.27 49.43 2.96
C LYS A 6 27.51 48.02 2.42
N GLN A 7 28.24 47.20 3.18
CA GLN A 7 28.29 45.77 2.97
C GLN A 7 26.90 45.23 3.31
N GLU A 8 26.12 44.93 2.28
CA GLU A 8 24.91 44.15 2.45
C GLU A 8 25.30 42.78 3.03
N PRO A 9 24.57 42.26 4.03
CA PRO A 9 24.87 40.94 4.57
C PRO A 9 24.79 39.96 3.40
N PHE A 10 25.84 39.16 3.22
CA PHE A 10 25.86 38.05 2.26
C PHE A 10 24.71 37.12 2.61
N GLN A 11 23.56 37.35 1.99
CA GLN A 11 22.39 36.51 2.13
C GLN A 11 22.79 35.18 1.50
N LEU A 12 23.12 34.19 2.34
CA LEU A 12 23.16 32.80 1.94
C LEU A 12 21.73 32.41 1.56
N THR A 13 21.31 32.81 0.36
CA THR A 13 20.12 32.26 -0.28
C THR A 13 20.45 30.81 -0.54
N LEU A 14 20.15 29.96 0.44
CA LEU A 14 20.29 28.52 0.31
C LEU A 14 19.61 28.15 -0.99
N SER A 15 20.39 27.68 -1.96
CA SER A 15 19.86 27.23 -3.25
C SER A 15 18.68 26.31 -2.94
N LYS A 16 17.55 26.46 -3.63
CA LYS A 16 16.33 25.66 -3.38
C LYS A 16 16.61 24.15 -3.22
N LYS A 17 17.69 23.69 -3.87
CA LYS A 17 18.24 22.32 -3.75
C LYS A 17 18.73 21.99 -2.33
N GLU A 18 19.44 22.90 -1.67
CA GLU A 18 19.94 22.76 -0.30
C GLU A 18 18.81 22.80 0.73
N GLU A 19 17.81 23.66 0.55
CA GLU A 19 16.61 23.65 1.39
C GLU A 19 15.85 22.32 1.30
N LYS A 20 15.68 21.78 0.08
CA LYS A 20 15.02 20.49 -0.15
C LYS A 20 15.81 19.34 0.50
N LEU A 21 17.14 19.37 0.40
CA LEU A 21 18.02 18.37 1.02
C LEU A 21 17.94 18.43 2.54
N ARG A 22 17.94 19.64 3.11
CA ARG A 22 17.83 19.88 4.56
C ARG A 22 16.47 19.47 5.10
N ARG A 23 15.37 19.74 4.37
CA ARG A 23 14.02 19.21 4.69
C ARG A 23 13.99 17.68 4.70
N ARG A 24 14.54 17.02 3.67
CA ARG A 24 14.64 15.56 3.60
C ARG A 24 15.44 14.98 4.79
N LYS A 25 16.60 15.56 5.09
CA LYS A 25 17.42 15.16 6.25
C LYS A 25 16.67 15.33 7.56
N LYS A 26 15.89 16.41 7.74
CA LYS A 26 15.09 16.66 8.95
C LYS A 26 13.96 15.64 9.12
N ILE A 27 13.29 15.25 8.04
CA ILE A 27 12.25 14.21 8.06
C ILE A 27 12.85 12.86 8.40
N ILE A 28 13.95 12.47 7.73
CA ILE A 28 14.63 11.20 7.98
C ILE A 28 15.22 11.14 9.39
N ALA A 29 15.75 12.26 9.90
CA ALA A 29 16.22 12.37 11.27
C ALA A 29 15.08 12.21 12.29
N GLY A 30 13.92 12.82 12.04
CA GLY A 30 12.73 12.65 12.88
C GLY A 30 12.21 11.20 12.92
N ILE A 31 12.27 10.49 11.79
CA ILE A 31 11.92 9.06 11.72
C ILE A 31 12.92 8.22 12.52
N LYS A 32 14.22 8.53 12.46
CA LYS A 32 15.26 7.82 13.23
C LYS A 32 15.10 8.00 14.74
N THR A 33 14.70 9.17 15.22
CA THR A 33 14.50 9.44 16.65
C THR A 33 13.38 8.57 17.25
N ASN A 34 12.32 8.29 16.49
CA ASN A 34 11.16 7.54 16.95
C ASN A 34 11.22 6.04 16.64
N LYS A 35 12.41 5.45 16.57
CA LYS A 35 12.62 4.02 16.20
C LYS A 35 11.80 3.07 17.08
N PHE A 36 11.68 3.33 18.38
CA PHE A 36 10.94 2.47 19.31
C PHE A 36 9.42 2.46 19.03
N LEU A 37 8.84 3.59 18.63
CA LEU A 37 7.43 3.67 18.25
C LEU A 37 7.13 2.77 17.04
N TYR A 38 8.01 2.80 16.03
CA TYR A 38 7.88 1.92 14.87
C TYR A 38 8.05 0.45 15.24
N VAL A 39 8.97 0.10 16.13
CA VAL A 39 9.17 -1.28 16.61
C VAL A 39 7.95 -1.81 17.34
N MET A 40 7.25 -0.98 18.13
CA MET A 40 6.02 -1.39 18.82
C MET A 40 4.84 -1.64 17.86
N ILE A 41 4.74 -0.87 16.78
CA ILE A 41 3.69 -1.03 15.77
C ILE A 41 4.03 -2.18 14.79
N LEU A 42 5.31 -2.46 14.59
CA LEU A 42 5.82 -3.47 13.67
C LEU A 42 5.13 -4.84 13.82
N PRO A 43 5.02 -5.47 15.01
CA PRO A 43 4.37 -6.78 15.14
C PRO A 43 2.90 -6.76 14.73
N GLY A 44 2.16 -5.68 15.03
CA GLY A 44 0.75 -5.55 14.66
C GLY A 44 0.57 -5.43 13.14
N VAL A 45 1.41 -4.61 12.49
CA VAL A 45 1.39 -4.47 11.03
C VAL A 45 1.83 -5.76 10.35
N LEU A 46 2.87 -6.42 10.86
CA LEU A 46 3.36 -7.68 10.31
C LEU A 46 2.30 -8.77 10.40
N TYR A 47 1.62 -8.88 11.54
CA TYR A 47 0.49 -9.77 11.73
C TYR A 47 -0.62 -9.49 10.71
N PHE A 48 -1.01 -8.22 10.55
CA PHE A 48 -2.04 -7.85 9.58
C PHE A 48 -1.66 -8.20 8.13
N LEU A 49 -0.40 -7.96 7.75
CA LEU A 49 0.08 -8.30 6.41
C LEU A 49 0.03 -9.81 6.16
N ILE A 50 0.49 -10.62 7.10
CA ILE A 50 0.55 -12.08 6.93
C ILE A 50 -0.86 -12.70 6.99
N PHE A 51 -1.66 -12.34 7.99
CA PHE A 51 -2.93 -13.03 8.25
C PHE A 51 -4.13 -12.43 7.54
N ARG A 52 -4.07 -11.16 7.11
CA ARG A 52 -5.20 -10.50 6.46
C ARG A 52 -4.92 -10.08 5.03
N TYR A 53 -3.70 -9.64 4.71
CA TYR A 53 -3.38 -9.22 3.34
C TYR A 53 -2.96 -10.38 2.45
N LEU A 54 -2.13 -11.30 2.97
CA LEU A 54 -1.70 -12.49 2.23
C LEU A 54 -2.86 -13.39 1.76
N PRO A 55 -3.87 -13.74 2.57
CA PRO A 55 -5.00 -14.55 2.09
C PRO A 55 -5.85 -13.83 1.03
N MET A 56 -5.81 -12.49 0.94
CA MET A 56 -6.48 -11.76 -0.13
C MET A 56 -5.84 -12.03 -1.49
N GLY A 57 -4.59 -12.48 -1.55
CA GLY A 57 -4.00 -13.00 -2.79
C GLY A 57 -4.76 -14.20 -3.37
N GLY A 58 -5.47 -14.96 -2.52
CA GLY A 58 -6.35 -16.05 -2.93
C GLY A 58 -7.57 -15.62 -3.73
N LEU A 59 -7.90 -14.31 -3.77
CA LEU A 59 -8.99 -13.79 -4.61
C LEU A 59 -8.78 -14.11 -6.10
N VAL A 60 -7.54 -14.34 -6.53
CA VAL A 60 -7.21 -14.73 -7.90
C VAL A 60 -7.87 -16.05 -8.31
N ILE A 61 -8.15 -16.94 -7.34
CA ILE A 61 -8.82 -18.24 -7.55
C ILE A 61 -10.23 -18.05 -8.12
N ALA A 62 -10.90 -16.93 -7.79
CA ALA A 62 -12.23 -16.64 -8.33
C ALA A 62 -12.23 -16.42 -9.86
N PHE A 63 -11.06 -16.21 -10.47
CA PHE A 63 -10.89 -16.02 -11.91
C PHE A 63 -10.28 -17.23 -12.63
N GLN A 64 -10.01 -18.31 -11.89
CA GLN A 64 -9.37 -19.51 -12.41
C GLN A 64 -10.23 -20.75 -12.16
N ASP A 65 -10.12 -21.76 -13.01
CA ASP A 65 -10.69 -23.08 -12.74
C ASP A 65 -9.75 -23.83 -11.78
N TYR A 66 -9.79 -23.44 -10.50
CA TYR A 66 -8.82 -23.87 -9.51
C TYR A 66 -8.88 -25.36 -9.24
N GLN A 67 -7.79 -26.06 -9.55
CA GLN A 67 -7.59 -27.46 -9.21
C GLN A 67 -6.53 -27.56 -8.09
N PRO A 68 -6.87 -28.08 -6.89
CA PRO A 68 -5.93 -28.16 -5.77
C PRO A 68 -4.60 -28.87 -6.10
N PHE A 69 -4.63 -29.81 -7.05
CA PHE A 69 -3.46 -30.57 -7.48
C PHE A 69 -2.46 -29.75 -8.33
N LEU A 70 -2.95 -28.74 -9.06
CA LEU A 70 -2.16 -27.86 -9.92
C LEU A 70 -1.78 -26.54 -9.23
N GLY A 71 -2.44 -26.23 -8.11
CA GLY A 71 -2.23 -25.02 -7.33
C GLY A 71 -2.74 -23.75 -8.04
N ILE A 72 -2.44 -22.60 -7.44
CA ILE A 72 -2.93 -21.27 -7.89
C ILE A 72 -2.23 -20.81 -9.19
N MET A 73 -1.04 -21.34 -9.48
CA MET A 73 -0.27 -20.93 -10.66
C MET A 73 -0.42 -21.88 -11.86
N GLY A 74 -0.87 -23.12 -11.63
CA GLY A 74 -1.07 -24.12 -12.68
C GLY A 74 -2.52 -24.27 -13.16
N SER A 75 -3.47 -23.63 -12.48
CA SER A 75 -4.89 -23.71 -12.83
C SER A 75 -5.22 -22.81 -14.03
N PRO A 76 -6.06 -23.26 -14.98
CA PRO A 76 -6.39 -22.48 -16.16
C PRO A 76 -7.19 -21.22 -15.79
N TRP A 77 -6.81 -20.09 -16.39
CA TRP A 77 -7.50 -18.82 -16.21
C TRP A 77 -8.81 -18.79 -17.00
N VAL A 78 -9.94 -18.58 -16.33
CA VAL A 78 -11.29 -18.58 -16.93
C VAL A 78 -12.01 -17.23 -16.81
N GLY A 79 -11.36 -16.22 -16.23
CA GLY A 79 -11.89 -14.86 -16.11
C GLY A 79 -13.21 -14.83 -15.33
N PHE A 80 -14.25 -14.26 -15.94
CA PHE A 80 -15.54 -14.05 -15.28
C PHE A 80 -16.51 -15.24 -15.35
N LYS A 81 -16.08 -16.40 -15.87
CA LYS A 81 -16.94 -17.59 -16.02
C LYS A 81 -17.71 -17.94 -14.74
N HIS A 82 -17.03 -17.94 -13.59
CA HIS A 82 -17.63 -18.28 -12.29
C HIS A 82 -18.65 -17.24 -11.84
N PHE A 83 -18.38 -15.95 -12.06
CA PHE A 83 -19.31 -14.86 -11.76
C PHE A 83 -20.57 -14.93 -12.62
N ILE A 84 -20.41 -15.11 -13.94
CA ILE A 84 -21.55 -15.26 -14.87
C ILE A 84 -22.43 -16.44 -14.43
N ARG A 85 -21.81 -17.58 -14.10
CA ARG A 85 -22.54 -18.75 -13.59
C ARG A 85 -23.31 -18.40 -12.32
N LEU A 86 -22.67 -17.76 -11.34
CA LEU A 86 -23.30 -17.36 -10.08
C LEU A 86 -24.54 -16.48 -10.29
N PHE A 87 -24.48 -15.52 -11.22
CA PHE A 87 -25.57 -14.57 -11.48
C PHE A 87 -26.62 -15.06 -12.49
N THR A 88 -26.36 -16.15 -13.22
CA THR A 88 -27.32 -16.73 -14.17
C THR A 88 -28.08 -17.90 -13.54
N GLU A 89 -27.54 -18.49 -12.48
CA GLU A 89 -28.08 -19.70 -11.86
C GLU A 89 -29.33 -19.35 -11.01
N PRO A 90 -30.50 -19.98 -11.26
CA PRO A 90 -31.76 -19.61 -10.60
C PRO A 90 -31.80 -19.88 -9.09
N THR A 91 -30.98 -20.82 -8.62
CA THR A 91 -30.88 -21.21 -7.21
C THR A 91 -30.30 -20.08 -6.38
N PHE A 92 -29.36 -19.30 -6.93
CA PHE A 92 -28.81 -18.11 -6.25
C PHE A 92 -29.91 -17.11 -5.84
N PHE A 93 -30.85 -16.80 -6.74
CA PHE A 93 -31.93 -15.86 -6.43
C PHE A 93 -32.99 -16.46 -5.50
N THR A 94 -33.23 -17.76 -5.60
CA THR A 94 -34.15 -18.52 -4.71
C THR A 94 -33.63 -18.52 -3.27
N LEU A 95 -32.34 -18.80 -3.06
CA LEU A 95 -31.71 -18.82 -1.74
C LEU A 95 -31.73 -17.44 -1.07
N ARG A 96 -31.42 -16.38 -1.81
CA ARG A 96 -31.51 -15.00 -1.32
C ARG A 96 -32.94 -14.62 -0.90
N ARG A 97 -33.96 -15.17 -1.57
CA ARG A 97 -35.37 -14.90 -1.26
C ARG A 97 -35.86 -15.67 -0.02
N LEU A 98 -35.33 -16.86 0.26
CA LEU A 98 -35.77 -17.72 1.37
C LEU A 98 -35.25 -17.28 2.75
N TYR A 99 -34.25 -16.39 2.79
CA TYR A 99 -33.60 -15.95 4.03
C TYR A 99 -34.22 -14.65 4.62
N ASN A 100 -35.24 -14.09 3.98
CA ASN A 100 -35.96 -12.88 4.41
C ASN A 100 -37.46 -13.16 4.52
#